data_AF-A0A927ZX96-F1
#
_entry.id   AF-A0A927ZX96-F1
#
_cell.length_a   1.000
_cell.length_b   1.000
_cell.length_c   1.000
_cell.angle_alpha   90.00
_cell.angle_beta   90.00
_cell.angle_gamma   90.00
#
_symmetry.space_group_name_H-M   'P 1'
#
loop_
_entity.id
_entity.type
_entity.pdbx_description
1 polymer ?
#
loop_
_entity_poly.entity_id
_entity_poly.type
_entity_poly.pdbx_seq_one_letter_code
_entity_poly.pdbx_strand_id
1 'polypeptide(L)'
;MAKNKKVKKPGILAEFKQFITRGNVVDMATGVIVASAFTKIVTSLTNNVFLPLVNYLVYLITGGKEILLISVLNGQPYLLESTDAEGVVTTSVNPECIFINWSVVIEAIVNFILIAAIIFIIVKAINQTRKKLDAIKAKANEDELAAKKAEEEEAARIAAIEAEKAAAEKALADKAKAEETSTNALLVEIINLLNK
;
A
#
# COMPACT_ATOMS: atom_id res chain seq x y z
N MET A 1 -44.56 -22.98 -35.87
CA MET A 1 -45.08 -21.84 -35.07
C MET A 1 -43.95 -21.32 -34.17
N ALA A 2 -43.27 -20.24 -34.56
CA ALA A 2 -42.19 -19.66 -33.75
C ALA A 2 -42.77 -18.61 -32.78
N LYS A 3 -42.72 -18.89 -31.47
CA LYS A 3 -43.14 -17.94 -30.43
C LYS A 3 -42.06 -16.85 -30.27
N ASN A 4 -42.39 -15.63 -30.67
CA ASN A 4 -41.55 -14.46 -30.52
C ASN A 4 -41.51 -14.02 -29.04
N LYS A 5 -40.41 -14.28 -28.33
CA LYS A 5 -40.20 -13.84 -26.94
C LYS A 5 -39.87 -12.35 -26.94
N LYS A 6 -40.80 -11.50 -26.47
CA LYS A 6 -40.55 -10.07 -26.23
C LYS A 6 -39.47 -9.92 -25.15
N VAL A 7 -38.26 -9.52 -25.55
CA VAL A 7 -37.18 -9.13 -24.62
C VAL A 7 -37.61 -7.84 -23.94
N LYS A 8 -37.92 -7.89 -22.63
CA LYS A 8 -38.14 -6.70 -21.81
C LYS A 8 -36.82 -5.92 -21.76
N LYS A 9 -36.83 -4.67 -22.22
CA LYS A 9 -35.69 -3.77 -22.05
C LYS A 9 -35.41 -3.62 -20.55
N PRO A 10 -34.15 -3.79 -20.10
CA PRO A 10 -33.81 -3.55 -18.70
C PRO A 10 -34.18 -2.10 -18.33
N GLY A 11 -34.74 -1.89 -17.15
CA GLY A 11 -35.02 -0.53 -16.68
C GLY A 11 -33.74 0.23 -16.37
N ILE A 12 -33.82 1.56 -16.27
CA ILE A 12 -32.67 2.45 -15.98
C ILE A 12 -31.86 1.98 -14.76
N LEU A 13 -32.51 1.43 -13.73
CA LEU A 13 -31.84 0.86 -12.55
C LEU A 13 -31.01 -0.39 -12.86
N ALA A 14 -31.49 -1.24 -13.78
CA ALA A 14 -30.75 -2.42 -14.22
C ALA A 14 -29.57 -2.01 -15.12
N GLU A 15 -29.74 -1.01 -15.98
CA GLU A 15 -28.66 -0.42 -16.79
C GLU A 15 -27.61 0.28 -15.90
N PHE A 16 -28.04 1.00 -14.86
CA PHE A 16 -27.16 1.63 -13.88
C PHE A 16 -26.37 0.61 -13.07
N LYS A 17 -27.02 -0.45 -12.58
CA LYS A 17 -26.33 -1.56 -11.91
C LYS A 17 -25.29 -2.18 -12.85
N GLN A 18 -25.66 -2.43 -14.09
CA GLN A 18 -24.78 -3.01 -15.10
C GLN A 18 -23.60 -2.08 -15.43
N PHE A 19 -23.81 -0.76 -15.38
CA PHE A 19 -22.77 0.26 -15.56
C PHE A 19 -21.78 0.29 -14.40
N ILE A 20 -22.25 0.36 -13.14
CA ILE A 20 -21.34 0.38 -11.97
C ILE A 20 -20.62 -0.95 -11.78
N THR A 21 -21.23 -2.08 -12.13
CA THR A 21 -20.55 -3.39 -12.05
C THR A 21 -19.50 -3.58 -13.14
N ARG A 22 -19.35 -2.64 -14.09
CA ARG A 22 -18.16 -2.62 -14.95
C ARG A 22 -16.96 -2.37 -14.05
N GLY A 23 -16.07 -3.36 -13.95
CA GLY A 23 -15.02 -3.43 -12.92
C GLY A 23 -14.07 -2.23 -12.82
N ASN A 24 -14.03 -1.34 -13.83
CA ASN A 24 -13.18 -0.14 -13.79
C ASN A 24 -13.91 1.14 -13.32
N VAL A 25 -15.25 1.14 -13.25
CA VAL A 25 -16.03 2.37 -12.97
C VAL A 25 -16.04 2.70 -11.48
N VAL A 26 -16.25 1.69 -10.63
CA VAL A 26 -16.34 1.89 -9.17
C VAL A 26 -15.00 2.31 -8.57
N ASP A 27 -13.90 1.70 -9.01
CA ASP A 27 -12.57 2.01 -8.49
C ASP A 27 -12.11 3.41 -8.94
N MET A 28 -12.40 3.79 -10.19
CA MET A 28 -12.15 5.15 -10.67
C MET A 28 -13.02 6.18 -9.94
N ALA A 29 -14.31 5.90 -9.76
CA ALA A 29 -15.24 6.80 -9.05
C ALA A 29 -14.82 7.02 -7.59
N THR A 30 -14.41 5.95 -6.90
CA THR A 30 -13.93 6.03 -5.52
C THR A 30 -12.65 6.87 -5.44
N GLY A 31 -11.72 6.70 -6.38
CA GLY A 31 -10.51 7.52 -6.47
C GLY A 31 -10.79 9.02 -6.60
N VAL A 32 -11.74 9.41 -7.47
CA VAL A 32 -12.11 10.82 -7.68
C VAL A 32 -12.80 11.42 -6.45
N ILE A 33 -13.72 10.67 -5.82
CA ILE A 33 -14.43 11.14 -4.61
C ILE A 33 -13.43 11.34 -3.47
N VAL A 34 -12.55 10.37 -3.20
CA VAL A 34 -11.54 10.46 -2.15
C VAL A 34 -10.55 11.59 -2.43
N ALA A 35 -10.12 11.76 -3.68
CA ALA A 35 -9.24 12.86 -4.07
C ALA A 35 -9.89 14.23 -3.79
N SER A 36 -11.15 14.42 -4.20
CA SER A 36 -11.86 15.69 -3.98
C SER A 36 -12.08 16.02 -2.50
N ALA A 37 -12.42 15.02 -1.69
CA ALA A 37 -12.61 15.17 -0.25
C ALA A 37 -11.27 15.44 0.46
N PHE A 38 -10.22 14.72 0.06
CA PHE A 38 -8.89 14.90 0.62
C PHE A 38 -8.31 16.29 0.32
N THR A 39 -8.46 16.78 -0.92
CA THR A 39 -8.07 18.15 -1.28
C THR A 39 -8.76 19.17 -0.38
N LYS A 40 -10.05 19.03 -0.09
CA LYS A 40 -10.76 19.94 0.85
C LYS A 40 -10.16 19.92 2.25
N ILE A 41 -9.78 18.76 2.77
CA ILE A 41 -9.13 18.64 4.09
C ILE A 41 -7.78 19.36 4.08
N VAL A 42 -6.97 19.12 3.03
CA VAL A 42 -5.66 19.78 2.90
C VAL A 42 -5.81 21.29 2.75
N THR A 43 -6.74 21.76 1.92
CA THR A 43 -7.02 23.19 1.75
C THR A 43 -7.50 23.81 3.06
N SER A 44 -8.41 23.17 3.79
CA SER A 44 -8.89 23.68 5.09
C SER A 44 -7.75 23.76 6.12
N LEU A 45 -6.90 22.74 6.20
CA LEU A 45 -5.74 22.75 7.10
C LEU A 45 -4.74 23.85 6.70
N THR A 46 -4.49 24.01 5.40
CA THR A 46 -3.58 25.04 4.90
C THR A 46 -4.11 26.43 5.19
N ASN A 47 -5.38 26.68 4.85
CA ASN A 47 -5.98 28.00 4.98
C ASN A 47 -6.24 28.40 6.43
N ASN A 48 -6.67 27.47 7.27
CA ASN A 48 -7.08 27.80 8.64
C ASN A 48 -5.97 27.64 9.68
N VAL A 49 -4.90 26.87 9.40
CA VAL A 49 -3.82 26.64 10.36
C VAL A 49 -2.49 27.19 9.83
N PHE A 50 -2.09 26.81 8.61
CA PHE A 50 -0.78 27.20 8.10
C PHE A 50 -0.71 28.65 7.62
N LEU A 51 -1.71 29.18 6.92
CA LEU A 51 -1.71 30.58 6.49
C LEU A 51 -1.63 31.56 7.66
N PRO A 52 -2.38 31.43 8.77
CA PRO A 52 -2.20 32.29 9.93
C PRO A 52 -0.78 32.22 10.52
N LEU A 53 -0.19 31.02 10.58
CA LEU A 53 1.17 30.84 11.09
C LEU A 53 2.23 31.46 10.17
N VAL A 54 2.07 31.30 8.86
CA VAL A 54 2.96 31.89 7.85
C VAL A 54 2.81 33.41 7.83
N ASN A 55 1.58 33.93 7.85
CA ASN A 55 1.31 35.37 7.92
C ASN A 55 1.87 35.98 9.20
N TYR A 56 1.77 35.28 10.34
CA TYR A 56 2.39 35.72 11.59
C TYR A 56 3.92 35.77 11.51
N LEU A 57 4.56 34.77 10.89
CA LEU A 57 6.00 34.78 10.66
C LEU A 57 6.43 35.90 9.70
N VAL A 58 5.67 36.12 8.61
CA VAL A 58 5.92 37.21 7.67
C VAL A 58 5.72 38.57 8.35
N TYR A 59 4.69 38.72 9.18
CA TYR A 59 4.44 39.92 9.99
C TYR A 59 5.64 40.23 10.90
N LEU A 60 6.21 39.21 11.54
CA LEU A 60 7.38 39.35 12.41
C LEU A 60 8.64 39.78 11.64
N ILE A 61 8.84 39.25 10.43
CA ILE A 61 9.99 39.59 9.57
C ILE A 61 9.84 40.97 8.93
N THR A 62 8.61 41.34 8.57
CA THR A 62 8.30 42.59 7.83
C THR A 62 8.00 43.76 8.77
N GLY A 63 7.99 43.53 10.10
CA GLY A 63 7.73 44.56 11.11
C GLY A 63 6.30 45.12 11.04
N GLY A 64 5.34 44.29 10.63
CA GLY A 64 3.93 44.68 10.56
C GLY A 64 3.51 45.54 9.37
N LYS A 65 4.28 45.55 8.28
CA LYS A 65 3.80 46.11 7.01
C LYS A 65 3.02 45.06 6.21
N GLU A 66 1.75 45.35 5.97
CA GLU A 66 0.92 44.66 4.99
C GLU A 66 1.54 44.85 3.58
N ILE A 67 1.91 43.76 2.90
CA ILE A 67 2.37 43.81 1.50
C ILE A 67 1.13 43.93 0.61
N LEU A 68 0.58 45.13 0.53
CA LEU A 68 -0.54 45.45 -0.36
C LEU A 68 -0.01 46.02 -1.68
N LEU A 69 0.16 45.16 -2.68
CA LEU A 69 0.50 45.53 -4.06
C LEU A 69 -0.78 45.70 -4.90
N ILE A 70 -1.60 46.70 -4.55
CA ILE A 70 -2.79 47.07 -5.35
C ILE A 70 -2.41 48.21 -6.29
N SER A 71 -2.37 47.94 -7.60
CA SER A 71 -2.19 48.96 -8.63
C SER A 71 -3.53 49.31 -9.28
N VAL A 72 -3.98 50.55 -9.08
CA VAL A 72 -5.21 51.10 -9.66
C VAL A 72 -4.87 51.75 -11.00
N LEU A 73 -5.51 51.31 -12.08
CA LEU A 73 -5.24 51.84 -13.43
C LEU A 73 -6.16 53.03 -13.78
N ASN A 74 -7.38 53.10 -13.23
CA ASN A 74 -8.28 54.27 -13.24
C ASN A 74 -9.48 54.10 -12.28
N GLY A 75 -9.94 55.21 -11.65
CA GLY A 75 -11.07 55.25 -10.70
C GLY A 75 -10.65 55.02 -9.24
N GLN A 76 -11.40 55.55 -8.27
CA GLN A 76 -11.14 55.29 -6.83
C GLN A 76 -11.77 53.93 -6.47
N PRO A 77 -10.99 52.87 -6.18
CA PRO A 77 -11.57 51.60 -5.74
C PRO A 77 -12.09 51.79 -4.32
N TYR A 78 -13.41 51.72 -4.14
CA TYR A 78 -13.99 51.47 -2.82
C TYR A 78 -14.23 49.96 -2.71
N LEU A 79 -13.70 49.36 -1.65
CA LEU A 79 -13.78 47.93 -1.38
C LEU A 79 -15.18 47.63 -0.83
N LEU A 80 -16.02 46.91 -1.57
CA LEU A 80 -17.24 46.34 -1.02
C LEU A 80 -16.89 44.93 -0.55
N GLU A 81 -16.77 44.77 0.77
CA GLU A 81 -16.61 43.44 1.37
C GLU A 81 -17.96 42.73 1.35
N SER A 82 -18.07 41.66 0.56
CA SER A 82 -19.17 40.72 0.66
C SER A 82 -18.65 39.36 1.07
N THR A 83 -19.16 38.84 2.18
CA THR A 83 -18.87 37.48 2.66
C THR A 83 -19.78 36.50 1.92
N ASP A 84 -19.20 35.51 1.26
CA ASP A 84 -19.97 34.40 0.69
C ASP A 84 -20.44 33.41 1.78
N ALA A 85 -21.26 32.42 1.41
CA ALA A 85 -21.83 31.45 2.34
C ALA A 85 -20.75 30.57 3.03
N GLU A 86 -19.54 30.56 2.49
CA GLU A 86 -18.36 29.86 3.01
C GLU A 86 -17.47 30.72 3.91
N GLY A 87 -17.83 31.99 4.16
CA GLY A 87 -17.10 32.89 5.05
C GLY A 87 -15.87 33.55 4.41
N VAL A 88 -15.72 33.46 3.09
CA VAL A 88 -14.62 34.08 2.32
C VAL A 88 -15.00 35.52 2.01
N VAL A 89 -14.15 36.46 2.41
CA VAL A 89 -14.33 37.89 2.10
C VAL A 89 -13.99 38.10 0.63
N THR A 90 -15.02 38.25 -0.20
CA THR A 90 -14.85 38.64 -1.59
C THR A 90 -14.90 40.16 -1.67
N THR A 91 -13.78 40.76 -2.04
CA THR A 91 -13.71 42.18 -2.35
C THR A 91 -14.33 42.40 -3.72
N SER A 92 -15.61 42.77 -3.76
CA SER A 92 -16.26 43.20 -4.98
C SER A 92 -15.89 44.66 -5.25
N VAL A 93 -15.43 44.95 -6.46
CA VAL A 93 -14.99 46.28 -6.85
C VAL A 93 -15.94 46.80 -7.92
N ASN A 94 -16.23 48.09 -7.89
CA ASN A 94 -17.18 48.74 -8.79
C ASN A 94 -16.97 48.31 -10.25
N PRO A 95 -18.02 47.89 -10.99
CA PRO A 95 -17.92 47.51 -12.40
C PRO A 95 -17.36 48.61 -13.31
N GLU A 96 -17.26 49.86 -12.87
CA GLU A 96 -16.70 50.98 -13.62
C GLU A 96 -15.16 51.13 -13.51
N CYS A 97 -14.48 50.33 -12.68
CA CYS A 97 -13.01 50.41 -12.56
C CYS A 97 -12.31 49.14 -13.06
N ILE A 98 -11.20 49.34 -13.78
CA ILE A 98 -10.30 48.27 -14.21
C ILE A 98 -9.06 48.37 -13.31
N PHE A 99 -8.81 47.35 -12.50
CA PHE A 99 -7.63 47.24 -11.65
C PHE A 99 -7.08 45.83 -11.74
N ILE A 100 -5.78 45.68 -11.50
CA ILE A 100 -5.11 44.38 -11.44
C ILE A 100 -4.71 44.16 -9.99
N ASN A 101 -5.31 43.14 -9.37
CA ASN A 101 -4.96 42.74 -8.01
C ASN A 101 -3.81 41.73 -8.05
N TRP A 102 -2.57 42.22 -7.98
CA TRP A 102 -1.39 41.34 -7.91
C TRP A 102 -1.29 40.59 -6.58
N SER A 103 -1.96 41.08 -5.52
CA SER A 103 -1.98 40.42 -4.21
C SER A 103 -2.68 39.06 -4.27
N VAL A 104 -3.84 38.95 -4.93
CA VAL A 104 -4.57 37.66 -5.04
C VAL A 104 -3.80 36.61 -5.83
N VAL A 105 -3.00 37.04 -6.82
CA VAL A 105 -2.16 36.14 -7.61
C VAL A 105 -0.98 35.61 -6.77
N ILE A 106 -0.32 36.49 -6.01
CA ILE A 106 0.78 36.11 -5.12
C ILE A 106 0.25 35.18 -4.02
N GLU A 107 -0.92 35.46 -3.45
CA GLU A 107 -1.60 34.60 -2.48
C GLU A 107 -1.86 33.20 -3.06
N ALA A 108 -2.38 33.11 -4.28
CA ALA A 108 -2.63 31.84 -4.95
C ALA A 108 -1.34 31.03 -5.18
N ILE A 109 -0.23 31.67 -5.53
CA ILE A 109 1.07 31.02 -5.70
C ILE A 109 1.61 30.51 -4.36
N VAL A 110 1.53 31.32 -3.31
CA VAL A 110 1.96 30.91 -1.95
C VAL A 110 1.12 29.73 -1.47
N ASN A 111 -0.19 29.76 -1.66
CA ASN A 111 -1.08 28.65 -1.31
C ASN A 111 -0.74 27.37 -2.08
N PHE A 112 -0.49 27.47 -3.39
CA PHE A 112 -0.08 26.33 -4.20
C PHE A 112 1.21 25.67 -3.68
N ILE A 113 2.23 26.47 -3.32
CA ILE A 113 3.49 25.96 -2.77
C ILE A 113 3.28 25.31 -1.40
N LEU A 114 2.45 25.89 -0.53
CA LEU A 114 2.14 25.33 0.79
C LEU A 114 1.39 24.00 0.68
N ILE A 115 0.35 23.92 -0.17
CA ILE A 115 -0.39 22.68 -0.41
C ILE A 115 0.55 21.61 -0.97
N ALA A 116 1.40 21.96 -1.94
CA ALA A 116 2.38 21.03 -2.49
C ALA A 116 3.35 20.49 -1.42
N ALA A 117 3.84 21.35 -0.52
CA ALA A 117 4.71 20.96 0.59
C ALA A 117 4.01 20.02 1.57
N ILE A 118 2.75 20.28 1.92
CA ILE A 118 1.96 19.43 2.81
C ILE A 118 1.70 18.05 2.17
N ILE A 119 1.29 18.03 0.90
CA ILE A 119 1.09 16.78 0.16
C ILE A 119 2.39 15.98 0.10
N PHE A 120 3.53 16.64 -0.11
CA PHE A 120 4.83 15.99 -0.11
C PHE A 120 5.15 15.31 1.23
N ILE A 121 4.90 15.98 2.36
CA ILE A 121 5.13 15.40 3.70
C ILE A 121 4.24 14.17 3.91
N ILE A 122 2.96 14.24 3.52
CA ILE A 122 2.01 13.13 3.66
C ILE A 122 2.44 11.93 2.80
N VAL A 123 2.77 12.18 1.53
CA VAL A 123 3.26 11.13 0.61
C VAL A 123 4.56 10.52 1.13
N LYS A 124 5.46 11.33 1.69
CA LYS A 124 6.70 10.85 2.31
C LYS A 124 6.41 9.93 3.51
N ALA A 125 5.47 10.29 4.38
CA ALA A 125 5.06 9.46 5.51
C ALA A 125 4.46 8.12 5.06
N ILE A 126 3.58 8.14 4.05
CA ILE A 126 2.98 6.92 3.48
C ILE A 126 4.07 6.03 2.86
N ASN A 127 4.99 6.61 2.10
CA ASN A 127 6.08 5.87 1.46
C ASN A 127 7.05 5.24 2.48
N GLN A 128 7.29 5.90 3.62
CA GLN A 128 8.08 5.33 4.71
C GLN A 128 7.39 4.11 5.35
N THR A 129 6.08 4.17 5.56
CA THR A 129 5.32 3.05 6.14
C THR A 129 5.21 1.87 5.18
N ARG A 130 5.04 2.12 3.87
CA ARG A 130 5.06 1.07 2.84
C ARG A 130 6.39 0.34 2.79
N LYS A 131 7.51 1.09 2.76
CA LYS A 131 8.86 0.51 2.77
C LYS A 131 9.11 -0.38 4.00
N LYS A 132 8.59 0.00 5.17
CA LYS A 132 8.67 -0.82 6.38
C LYS A 132 7.83 -2.09 6.28
N LEU A 133 6.61 -2.00 5.74
CA LEU A 133 5.74 -3.15 5.53
C LEU A 133 6.34 -4.15 4.53
N ASP A 134 6.90 -3.67 3.43
CA ASP A 134 7.52 -4.52 2.40
C ASP A 134 8.79 -5.21 2.95
N ALA A 135 9.58 -4.51 3.77
CA ALA A 135 10.73 -5.10 4.46
C ALA A 135 10.33 -6.18 5.48
N ILE A 136 9.22 -5.99 6.20
CA ILE A 136 8.67 -6.99 7.12
C ILE A 136 8.19 -8.23 6.36
N LYS A 137 7.48 -8.05 5.24
CA LYS A 137 7.04 -9.17 4.39
C LYS A 137 8.21 -9.91 3.75
N ALA A 138 9.24 -9.20 3.29
CA ALA A 138 10.43 -9.81 2.73
C ALA A 138 11.17 -10.68 3.75
N LYS A 139 11.37 -10.17 4.97
CA LYS A 139 11.96 -10.95 6.07
C LYS A 139 11.11 -12.17 6.44
N ALA A 140 9.80 -12.01 6.56
CA ALA A 140 8.90 -13.13 6.86
C ALA A 140 8.99 -14.24 5.80
N ASN A 141 9.10 -13.88 4.51
CA ASN A 141 9.26 -14.85 3.43
C ASN A 141 10.65 -15.52 3.44
N GLU A 142 11.73 -14.78 3.77
CA GLU A 142 13.07 -15.34 3.92
C GLU A 142 13.16 -16.30 5.12
N ASP A 143 12.57 -15.93 6.25
CA ASP A 143 12.53 -16.74 7.47
C ASP A 143 11.69 -18.02 7.24
N GLU A 144 10.56 -17.92 6.53
CA GLU A 144 9.73 -19.09 6.16
C GLU A 144 10.47 -20.03 5.19
N LEU A 145 11.20 -19.47 4.21
CA LEU A 145 11.99 -20.26 3.27
C LEU A 145 13.20 -20.93 3.95
N ALA A 146 13.84 -20.23 4.89
CA ALA A 146 14.94 -20.77 5.69
C ALA A 146 14.47 -21.90 6.62
N ALA A 147 13.31 -21.73 7.27
CA ALA A 147 12.72 -22.77 8.11
C ALA A 147 12.35 -24.04 7.31
N LYS A 148 11.72 -23.88 6.14
CA LYS A 148 11.39 -25.01 5.26
C LYS A 148 12.62 -25.79 4.78
N LYS A 149 13.71 -25.08 4.43
CA LYS A 149 14.97 -25.73 4.04
C LYS A 149 15.65 -26.46 5.20
N ALA A 150 15.59 -25.89 6.40
CA ALA A 150 16.14 -26.53 7.60
C ALA A 150 15.37 -27.81 7.97
N GLU A 151 14.03 -27.78 7.90
CA GLU A 151 13.19 -28.97 8.12
C GLU A 151 13.45 -30.06 7.06
N GLU A 152 13.62 -29.68 5.79
CA GLU A 152 13.92 -30.61 4.71
C GLU A 152 15.32 -31.25 4.86
N GLU A 153 16.32 -30.47 5.26
CA GLU A 153 17.68 -30.96 5.53
C GLU A 153 17.73 -31.87 6.76
N GLU A 154 17.00 -31.54 7.82
CA GLU A 154 16.90 -32.37 9.02
C GLU A 154 16.18 -33.70 8.72
N ALA A 155 15.08 -33.66 7.97
CA ALA A 155 14.37 -34.87 7.52
C ALA A 155 15.28 -35.76 6.64
N ALA A 156 16.06 -35.15 5.74
CA ALA A 156 17.02 -35.88 4.90
C ALA A 156 18.14 -36.52 5.74
N ARG A 157 18.64 -35.83 6.77
CA ARG A 157 19.66 -36.36 7.69
C ARG A 157 19.14 -37.52 8.52
N ILE A 158 17.93 -37.42 9.05
CA ILE A 158 17.29 -38.50 9.82
C ILE A 158 17.08 -39.72 8.93
N ALA A 159 16.57 -39.54 7.70
CA ALA A 159 16.37 -40.63 6.75
C ALA A 159 17.69 -41.32 6.35
N ALA A 160 18.78 -40.58 6.19
CA ALA A 160 20.10 -41.15 5.90
C ALA A 160 20.63 -42.01 7.07
N ILE A 161 20.46 -41.54 8.32
CA ILE A 161 20.86 -42.29 9.52
C ILE A 161 20.02 -43.56 9.67
N GLU A 162 18.71 -43.50 9.41
CA GLU A 162 17.84 -44.68 9.45
C GLU A 162 18.20 -45.69 8.35
N ALA A 163 18.53 -45.23 7.14
CA ALA A 163 18.98 -46.10 6.06
C ALA A 163 20.31 -46.79 6.38
N GLU A 164 21.26 -46.07 6.98
CA GLU A 164 22.55 -46.62 7.42
C GLU A 164 22.36 -47.65 8.54
N LYS A 165 21.49 -47.38 9.52
CA LYS A 165 21.15 -48.34 10.58
C LYS A 165 20.46 -49.58 10.03
N ALA A 166 19.50 -49.44 9.11
CA ALA A 166 18.82 -50.57 8.48
C ALA A 166 19.76 -51.42 7.62
N ALA A 167 20.72 -50.80 6.93
CA ALA A 167 21.75 -51.50 6.16
C ALA A 167 22.72 -52.27 7.10
N ALA A 168 23.12 -51.66 8.22
CA ALA A 168 23.96 -52.30 9.22
C ALA A 168 23.25 -53.50 9.89
N GLU A 169 21.95 -53.38 10.17
CA GLU A 169 21.14 -54.47 10.74
C GLU A 169 20.99 -55.64 9.76
N LYS A 170 20.75 -55.37 8.48
CA LYS A 170 20.78 -56.41 7.43
C LYS A 170 22.13 -57.09 7.32
N ALA A 171 23.23 -56.33 7.31
CA ALA A 171 24.57 -56.89 7.24
C ALA A 171 24.92 -57.73 8.47
N LEU A 172 24.40 -57.38 9.65
CA LEU A 172 24.55 -58.17 10.87
C LEU A 172 23.70 -59.45 10.80
N ALA A 173 22.47 -59.36 10.31
CA ALA A 173 21.59 -60.52 10.13
C ALA A 173 22.13 -61.52 9.08
N ASP A 174 22.75 -61.03 8.01
CA ASP A 174 23.39 -61.86 7.00
C ASP A 174 24.66 -62.55 7.54
N LYS A 175 25.44 -61.84 8.38
CA LYS A 175 26.58 -62.44 9.10
C LYS A 175 26.13 -63.48 10.13
N ALA A 176 25.07 -63.20 10.89
CA ALA A 176 24.52 -64.14 11.86
C ALA A 176 23.98 -65.41 11.18
N LYS A 177 23.28 -65.26 10.05
CA LYS A 177 22.83 -66.42 9.23
C LYS A 177 24.00 -67.21 8.65
N ALA A 178 25.10 -66.56 8.27
CA ALA A 178 26.31 -67.23 7.80
C ALA A 178 27.00 -68.05 8.91
N GLU A 179 27.04 -67.54 10.14
CA GLU A 179 27.57 -68.27 11.31
C GLU A 179 26.66 -69.43 11.74
N GLU A 180 25.33 -69.26 11.69
CA GLU A 180 24.36 -70.34 11.96
C GLU A 180 24.46 -71.46 10.91
N THR A 181 24.62 -71.11 9.64
CA THR A 181 24.80 -72.10 8.55
C THR A 181 26.13 -72.85 8.69
N SER A 182 27.20 -72.16 9.09
CA SER A 182 28.52 -72.75 9.36
C SER A 182 28.49 -73.73 10.54
N THR A 183 27.86 -73.33 11.65
CA THR A 183 27.79 -74.16 12.85
C THR A 183 26.92 -75.40 12.63
N ASN A 184 25.78 -75.24 11.95
CA ASN A 184 24.92 -76.38 11.58
C ASN A 184 25.61 -77.31 10.56
N ALA A 185 26.40 -76.77 9.64
CA ALA A 185 27.21 -77.59 8.72
C ALA A 185 28.28 -78.41 9.46
N LEU A 186 28.98 -77.80 10.44
CA LEU A 186 29.97 -78.49 11.27
C LEU A 186 29.33 -79.58 12.15
N LEU A 187 28.14 -79.35 12.69
CA LEU A 187 27.41 -80.35 13.49
C LEU A 187 27.01 -81.59 12.65
N VAL A 188 26.61 -81.39 11.39
CA VAL A 188 26.29 -82.50 10.46
C VAL A 188 27.54 -83.32 10.10
N GLU A 189 28.68 -82.65 9.90
CA GLU A 189 29.95 -83.29 9.61
C GLU A 189 30.45 -84.16 10.77
N ILE A 190 30.32 -83.66 12.02
CA ILE A 190 30.66 -84.42 13.22
C ILE A 190 29.78 -85.67 13.37
N ILE A 191 28.47 -85.57 13.09
CA ILE A 191 27.56 -86.73 13.15
C ILE A 191 27.94 -87.81 12.13
N ASN A 192 28.31 -87.42 10.91
CA ASN A 192 28.75 -88.37 9.88
C ASN A 192 30.09 -89.05 10.21
N LEU A 193 30.99 -88.39 10.93
CA LEU A 193 32.25 -88.97 11.39
C LEU A 193 32.09 -89.99 12.53
N LEU A 194 31.03 -89.86 13.35
CA LEU A 194 30.74 -90.75 14.46
C LEU A 194 29.98 -92.03 14.07
N ASN A 195 29.32 -92.03 12.91
CA ASN A 195 28.54 -93.16 12.38
C ASN A 195 29.36 -94.10 11.47
N LYS A 196 30.69 -93.99 11.49
CA LYS A 196 31.63 -94.82 10.72
C LYS A 196 32.52 -95.61 11.68
#